data_AF-A0A4V6ATK8-F1
#
_entry.id   AF-A0A4V6ATK8-F1
#
_cell.length_a   1.000
_cell.length_b   1.000
_cell.length_c   1.000
_cell.angle_alpha   90.00
_cell.angle_beta   90.00
_cell.angle_gamma   90.00
#
_symmetry.space_group_name_H-M   'P 1'
#
loop_
_entity.id
_entity.type
_entity.pdbx_description
1 polymer ?
#
loop_
_entity_poly.entity_id
_entity_poly.type
_entity_poly.pdbx_seq_one_letter_code
_entity_poly.pdbx_strand_id
1 'polypeptide(L)'
;MSAPLQTVLDNLDVLEELVILLDPEGHAVKNTKHLASLCSFPATWITYTYSMKDSKSPLKAVLEGVTSRHPEWTVGHLAKLLRQMERNDAIALLARLRVNDMDV
;
A
#
# COMPACT_ATOMS: atom_id res chain seq x y z
N MET A 1 -1.40 -14.26 6.23
CA MET A 1 -1.05 -13.53 4.99
C MET A 1 0.44 -13.65 4.78
N SER A 2 0.86 -14.82 4.29
CA SER A 2 2.26 -15.12 3.96
C SER A 2 2.58 -14.81 2.49
N ALA A 3 1.57 -14.54 1.66
CA ALA A 3 1.76 -14.17 0.25
C ALA A 3 2.73 -12.97 0.12
N PRO A 4 3.64 -12.99 -0.87
CA PRO A 4 4.54 -11.87 -1.15
C PRO A 4 3.78 -10.57 -1.32
N LEU A 5 4.37 -9.44 -0.92
CA LEU A 5 3.74 -8.13 -1.11
C LEU A 5 3.47 -7.82 -2.59
N GLN A 6 4.27 -8.41 -3.49
CA GLN A 6 4.08 -8.33 -4.94
C GLN A 6 2.66 -8.72 -5.38
N THR A 7 1.96 -9.62 -4.68
CA THR A 7 0.60 -10.02 -5.05
C THR A 7 -0.41 -8.87 -4.96
N VAL A 8 -0.14 -7.84 -4.15
CA VAL A 8 -0.94 -6.60 -4.12
C VAL A 8 -0.76 -5.79 -5.40
N LEU A 9 0.46 -5.74 -5.94
CA LEU A 9 0.76 -5.02 -7.18
C LEU A 9 0.20 -5.73 -8.41
N ASP A 10 0.14 -7.07 -8.36
CA ASP A 10 -0.35 -7.90 -9.46
C ASP A 10 -1.89 -7.98 -9.50
N ASN A 11 -2.57 -7.76 -8.36
CA ASN A 11 -4.02 -7.70 -8.28
C ASN A 11 -4.52 -6.26 -8.51
N LEU A 12 -4.86 -5.93 -9.77
CA LEU A 12 -5.24 -4.58 -10.17
C LEU A 12 -6.47 -4.04 -9.43
N ASP A 13 -7.48 -4.88 -9.17
CA ASP A 13 -8.71 -4.46 -8.49
C ASP A 13 -8.43 -4.04 -7.04
N VAL A 14 -7.68 -4.86 -6.29
CA VAL A 14 -7.27 -4.55 -4.92
C VAL A 14 -6.34 -3.34 -4.89
N LEU A 15 -5.42 -3.23 -5.86
CA LEU A 15 -4.52 -2.09 -5.94
C LEU A 15 -5.28 -0.78 -6.16
N GLU A 16 -6.20 -0.74 -7.12
CA GLU A 16 -6.98 0.47 -7.45
C GLU A 16 -7.86 0.91 -6.27
N GLU A 17 -8.54 -0.02 -5.60
CA GLU A 17 -9.32 0.31 -4.42
C GLU A 17 -8.42 0.81 -3.26
N LEU A 18 -7.23 0.23 -3.06
CA LEU A 18 -6.28 0.73 -2.05
C LEU A 18 -5.79 2.14 -2.39
N VAL A 19 -5.59 2.44 -3.68
CA VAL A 19 -5.21 3.78 -4.16
C VAL A 19 -6.30 4.79 -3.81
N ILE A 20 -7.56 4.48 -4.07
CA ILE A 20 -8.70 5.35 -3.74
C ILE A 20 -8.76 5.62 -2.22
N LEU A 21 -8.45 4.62 -1.40
CA LEU A 21 -8.46 4.75 0.04
C LEU A 21 -7.25 5.52 0.60
N LEU A 22 -6.04 5.25 0.09
CA LEU A 22 -4.79 5.65 0.75
C LEU A 22 -4.11 6.86 0.10
N ASP A 23 -4.32 7.14 -1.18
CA ASP A 23 -3.65 8.26 -1.84
C ASP A 23 -4.23 9.65 -1.55
N PRO A 24 -5.56 9.83 -1.36
CA PRO A 24 -6.11 11.14 -1.06
C PRO A 24 -5.46 11.80 0.16
N GLU A 25 -5.26 13.12 0.03
CA GLU A 25 -4.77 13.96 1.12
C GLU A 25 -6.00 14.49 1.88
N GLY A 26 -6.17 14.01 3.11
CA GLY A 26 -7.24 14.45 4.01
C GLY A 26 -6.70 14.77 5.40
N HIS A 27 -7.28 15.77 6.06
CA HIS A 27 -6.77 16.25 7.36
C HIS A 27 -6.99 15.28 8.52
N ALA A 28 -7.90 14.31 8.40
CA ALA A 28 -8.34 13.48 9.51
C ALA A 28 -7.88 12.01 9.45
N VAL A 29 -7.25 11.57 8.35
CA VAL A 29 -6.95 10.15 8.14
C VAL A 29 -5.52 9.97 7.60
N LYS A 30 -4.77 9.03 8.20
CA LYS A 30 -3.41 8.67 7.75
C LYS A 30 -3.48 8.06 6.35
N ASN A 31 -2.55 8.46 5.49
CA ASN A 31 -2.56 8.17 4.06
C ASN A 31 -1.20 7.62 3.59
N THR A 32 -0.97 7.50 2.28
CA THR A 32 0.26 6.94 1.73
C THR A 32 1.53 7.64 2.22
N LYS A 33 1.53 8.95 2.52
CA LYS A 33 2.70 9.64 3.11
C LYS A 33 3.13 9.02 4.44
N HIS A 34 2.15 8.68 5.26
CA HIS A 34 2.38 8.08 6.58
C HIS A 34 2.88 6.64 6.42
N LEU A 35 2.31 5.89 5.47
CA LEU A 35 2.79 4.55 5.13
C LEU A 35 4.25 4.58 4.64
N ALA A 36 4.57 5.49 3.73
CA ALA A 36 5.92 5.65 3.19
C ALA A 36 6.94 5.99 4.28
N SER A 37 6.55 6.83 5.24
CA SER A 37 7.38 7.13 6.42
C SER A 37 7.63 5.88 7.28
N LEU A 38 6.62 5.05 7.52
CA LEU A 38 6.77 3.77 8.22
C LEU A 38 7.66 2.77 7.44
N CYS A 39 7.65 2.85 6.11
CA CYS A 39 8.56 2.11 5.23
C CYS A 39 9.96 2.76 5.09
N SER A 40 10.27 3.77 5.93
CA SER A 40 11.55 4.47 5.96
C SER A 40 11.95 5.14 4.64
N PHE A 41 10.97 5.64 3.87
CA PHE A 41 11.27 6.50 2.72
C PHE A 41 11.60 7.93 3.19
N PRO A 42 12.61 8.59 2.60
CA PRO A 42 12.94 9.98 2.94
C PRO A 42 11.78 10.93 2.62
N ALA A 43 11.61 11.97 3.44
CA ALA A 43 10.56 12.98 3.23
C ALA A 43 10.62 13.65 1.86
N THR A 44 11.83 13.90 1.33
CA THR A 44 12.04 14.45 -0.02
C THR A 44 11.48 13.53 -1.12
N TRP A 45 11.70 12.22 -0.97
CA TRP A 45 11.15 11.22 -1.89
C TRP A 45 9.62 11.20 -1.80
N ILE A 46 9.06 11.18 -0.59
CA ILE A 46 7.60 11.19 -0.38
C ILE A 46 6.94 12.41 -1.04
N THR A 47 7.51 13.61 -0.86
CA THR A 47 7.03 14.84 -1.50
C THR A 47 7.08 14.73 -3.02
N TYR A 48 8.18 14.23 -3.57
CA TYR A 48 8.32 14.03 -5.01
C TYR A 48 7.28 13.04 -5.56
N THR A 49 7.06 11.91 -4.89
CA THR A 49 6.07 10.91 -5.30
C THR A 49 4.66 11.50 -5.36
N TYR A 50 4.31 12.37 -4.41
CA TYR A 50 3.02 13.07 -4.41
C TYR A 50 2.92 14.16 -5.48
N SER A 51 4.02 14.82 -5.86
CA SER A 51 4.02 15.76 -6.99
C SER A 51 3.74 15.07 -8.34
N MET A 52 3.99 13.76 -8.43
CA MET A 52 3.75 12.95 -9.63
C MET A 52 2.39 12.24 -9.63
N LYS A 53 1.52 12.51 -8.64
CA LYS A 53 0.28 11.73 -8.39
C LYS A 53 -0.68 11.67 -9.58
N ASP A 54 -0.67 12.69 -10.44
CA ASP A 54 -1.51 12.75 -11.65
C ASP A 54 -1.05 11.75 -12.73
N SER A 55 0.19 11.29 -12.66
CA SER A 55 0.78 10.33 -13.61
C SER A 55 1.00 8.95 -12.99
N LYS A 56 1.30 8.89 -11.70
CA LYS A 56 1.59 7.66 -10.98
C LYS A 56 1.11 7.76 -9.53
N SER A 57 0.27 6.82 -9.13
CA SER A 57 -0.20 6.69 -7.75
C SER A 57 0.97 6.67 -6.76
N PRO A 58 0.94 7.52 -5.71
CA PRO A 58 1.89 7.46 -4.62
C PRO A 58 1.94 6.07 -3.95
N LEU A 59 0.79 5.44 -3.71
CA LEU A 59 0.74 4.11 -3.08
C LEU A 59 1.47 3.09 -3.93
N LYS A 60 1.19 3.07 -5.24
CA LYS A 60 1.84 2.14 -6.17
C LYS A 60 3.36 2.32 -6.13
N ALA A 61 3.84 3.57 -6.19
CA ALA A 61 5.28 3.85 -6.11
C ALA A 61 5.91 3.40 -4.78
N VAL A 62 5.20 3.56 -3.65
CA VAL A 62 5.66 3.06 -2.34
C VAL A 62 5.73 1.54 -2.34
N LEU A 63 4.69 0.86 -2.81
CA LEU A 63 4.66 -0.60 -2.84
C LEU A 63 5.75 -1.18 -3.75
N GLU A 64 5.93 -0.63 -4.95
CA GLU A 64 7.03 -1.01 -5.86
C GLU A 64 8.41 -0.77 -5.21
N GLY A 65 8.58 0.36 -4.53
CA GLY A 65 9.81 0.66 -3.81
C GLY A 65 10.09 -0.30 -2.66
N VAL A 66 9.04 -0.72 -1.93
CA VAL A 66 9.17 -1.70 -0.85
C VAL A 66 9.49 -3.09 -1.41
N THR A 67 8.76 -3.57 -2.42
CA THR A 67 9.00 -4.91 -2.99
C THR A 67 10.39 -5.01 -3.62
N SER A 68 10.91 -3.92 -4.19
CA SER A 68 12.28 -3.87 -4.72
C SER A 68 13.35 -3.90 -3.62
N ARG A 69 13.13 -3.22 -2.49
CA ARG A 69 14.10 -3.14 -1.37
C ARG A 69 14.02 -4.33 -0.42
N HIS A 70 12.84 -4.92 -0.31
CA HIS A 70 12.47 -5.94 0.66
C HIS A 70 11.60 -7.02 0.02
N PRO A 71 12.18 -7.88 -0.85
CA PRO A 71 11.44 -8.93 -1.55
C PRO A 71 10.84 -9.98 -0.59
N GLU A 72 11.31 -10.06 0.65
CA GLU A 72 10.78 -10.92 1.72
C GLU A 72 9.49 -10.40 2.35
N TRP A 73 9.11 -9.14 2.09
CA TRP A 73 7.90 -8.57 2.65
C TRP A 73 6.66 -9.26 2.08
N THR A 74 5.68 -9.41 2.96
CA THR A 74 4.44 -10.11 2.68
C THR A 74 3.26 -9.16 2.84
N VAL A 75 2.10 -9.55 2.31
CA VAL A 75 0.83 -8.86 2.57
C VAL A 75 0.58 -8.70 4.07
N GLY A 76 1.04 -9.65 4.90
CA GLY A 76 0.95 -9.57 6.36
C GLY A 76 1.79 -8.44 6.97
N HIS A 77 2.93 -8.10 6.37
CA HIS A 77 3.74 -6.94 6.79
C HIS A 77 3.01 -5.63 6.48
N LEU A 78 2.48 -5.48 5.27
CA LEU A 78 1.66 -4.31 4.90
C LEU A 78 0.45 -4.15 5.84
N ALA A 79 -0.28 -5.23 6.12
CA ALA A 79 -1.43 -5.20 7.03
C ALA A 79 -1.05 -4.77 8.47
N LYS A 80 0.17 -5.07 8.94
CA LYS A 80 0.66 -4.58 10.24
C LYS A 80 0.87 -3.07 10.20
N LEU A 81 1.45 -2.52 9.13
CA LEU A 81 1.66 -1.08 8.98
C LEU A 81 0.33 -0.32 8.87
N LEU A 82 -0.59 -0.81 8.05
CA LEU A 82 -1.93 -0.23 7.93
C LEU A 82 -2.68 -0.22 9.27
N ARG A 83 -2.48 -1.25 10.10
CA ARG A 83 -3.06 -1.31 11.45
C ARG A 83 -2.44 -0.29 12.41
N GLN A 84 -1.13 -0.03 12.32
CA GLN A 84 -0.49 1.07 13.06
C GLN A 84 -1.05 2.44 12.63
N MET A 85 -1.49 2.53 11.37
CA MET A 85 -2.17 3.70 10.84
C MET A 85 -3.69 3.72 11.11
N GLU A 86 -4.24 2.72 11.78
CA GLU A 86 -5.68 2.55 12.03
C GLU A 86 -6.53 2.51 10.75
N ARG A 87 -5.91 2.14 9.62
CA ARG A 87 -6.56 1.99 8.30
C ARG A 87 -7.21 0.61 8.16
N ASN A 88 -8.23 0.38 9.00
CA ASN A 88 -8.97 -0.88 9.02
C ASN A 88 -9.75 -1.14 7.72
N ASP A 89 -10.16 -0.08 7.03
CA ASP A 89 -10.75 -0.12 5.69
C ASP A 89 -9.80 -0.78 4.67
N ALA A 90 -8.54 -0.36 4.63
CA ALA A 90 -7.53 -0.93 3.74
C ALA A 90 -7.15 -2.37 4.14
N ILE A 91 -7.19 -2.71 5.43
CA ILE A 91 -6.94 -4.09 5.89
C ILE A 91 -8.05 -5.03 5.44
N ALA A 92 -9.31 -4.59 5.51
CA ALA A 92 -10.45 -5.38 5.05
C ALA A 92 -10.32 -5.69 3.54
N LEU A 93 -9.86 -4.71 2.76
CA LEU A 93 -9.58 -4.88 1.34
C LEU A 93 -8.48 -5.91 1.09
N LEU A 94 -7.36 -5.86 1.82
CA LEU A 94 -6.30 -6.88 1.72
C LEU A 94 -6.78 -8.31 2.04
N ALA A 95 -7.85 -8.46 2.84
CA ALA A 95 -8.40 -9.78 3.14
C ALA A 95 -9.02 -10.45 1.90
N ARG A 96 -9.48 -9.67 0.90
CA ARG A 96 -10.03 -10.19 -0.36
C ARG A 96 -9.00 -10.95 -1.19
N LEU A 97 -7.71 -10.65 -1.04
CA LEU A 97 -6.62 -11.41 -1.67
C LEU A 97 -6.59 -12.87 -1.23
N ARG A 98 -7.13 -13.22 -0.05
CA ARG A 98 -7.23 -14.62 0.39
C ARG A 98 -8.36 -15.39 -0.29
N VAL A 99 -9.39 -14.67 -0.74
CA VAL A 99 -10.60 -15.30 -1.31
C VAL A 99 -10.34 -15.69 -2.75
N ASN A 100 -9.62 -14.86 -3.51
CA ASN A 100 -9.26 -15.17 -4.90
C ASN A 100 -8.35 -16.40 -5.06
N ASP A 101 -7.54 -16.76 -4.05
CA ASP A 101 -6.72 -17.99 -4.08
C ASP A 101 -7.57 -19.28 -3.91
N MET A 102 -8.85 -19.18 -3.54
CA MET A 102 -9.75 -20.34 -3.40
C MET A 102 -10.73 -20.52 -4.56
N ASP A 103 -10.67 -19.65 -5.58
CA ASP A 103 -11.52 -19.72 -6.78
C ASP A 103 -10.81 -20.38 -7.99
N VAL A 104 -9.77 -21.22 -7.76
CA VAL A 104 -9.09 -22.01 -8.79
C VAL A 104 -8.88 -23.46 -8.36
#